data_AF-A0A9D5NGR2-F1
#
_entry.id   AF-A0A9D5NGR2-F1
#
_cell.length_a   1.000
_cell.length_b   1.000
_cell.length_c   1.000
_cell.angle_alpha   90.00
_cell.angle_beta   90.00
_cell.angle_gamma   90.00
#
_symmetry.space_group_name_H-M   'P 1'
#
loop_
_entity.id
_entity.type
_entity.pdbx_description
1 polymer ?
#
loop_
_entity_poly.entity_id
_entity_poly.type
_entity_poly.pdbx_seq_one_letter_code
_entity_poly.pdbx_strand_id
1 'polypeptide(L)'
;MKKQNYLLVKDNYEKGLININYAKLDGFKFNPKNQVEYEGIMVNEMVIINPSFIENVLKRKTKKKLELYLKFIISLIDDESSATSDDLREALNGLVRYKSIVENKYRRYLEERYMNVLLKKIDLLEQELKNKILYYKEPEMEESKKTR
;
A
#
# COMPACT_ATOMS: atom_id res chain seq x y z
N MET A 1 -19.38 9.40 29.10
CA MET A 1 -18.34 10.44 28.86
C MET A 1 -18.62 11.13 27.53
N LYS A 2 -18.93 12.44 27.54
CA LYS A 2 -19.09 13.22 26.29
C LYS A 2 -17.70 13.46 25.68
N LYS A 3 -17.46 13.03 24.44
CA LYS A 3 -16.23 13.34 23.71
C LYS A 3 -16.21 14.84 23.40
N GLN A 4 -15.24 15.56 23.96
CA GLN A 4 -14.96 16.93 23.58
C GLN A 4 -14.22 16.89 22.24
N ASN A 5 -14.89 17.35 21.19
CA ASN A 5 -14.29 17.53 19.87
C ASN A 5 -13.96 19.02 19.72
N TYR A 6 -12.70 19.33 19.43
CA TYR A 6 -12.27 20.70 19.18
C TYR A 6 -12.21 20.93 17.67
N LEU A 7 -12.94 21.95 17.21
CA LEU A 7 -12.93 22.42 15.83
C LEU A 7 -12.24 23.79 15.83
N LEU A 8 -11.07 23.89 15.21
CA LEU A 8 -10.45 25.18 14.93
C LEU A 8 -11.10 25.73 13.66
N VAL A 9 -12.04 26.65 13.84
CA VAL A 9 -12.62 27.44 12.74
C VAL A 9 -11.77 28.68 12.55
N LYS A 10 -11.32 28.90 11.32
CA LYS A 10 -10.59 30.13 10.96
C LYS A 10 -11.58 31.29 10.97
N ASP A 11 -11.35 32.30 11.80
CA ASP A 11 -12.04 33.59 11.64
C ASP A 11 -11.63 34.19 10.30
N ASN A 12 -12.62 34.62 9.51
CA ASN A 12 -12.51 35.01 8.10
C ASN A 12 -11.70 36.29 7.84
N TYR A 13 -10.82 36.73 8.74
CA TYR A 13 -10.20 38.05 8.66
C TYR A 13 -8.77 38.09 8.11
N GLU A 14 -8.07 36.96 7.95
CA GLU A 14 -6.78 36.98 7.26
C GLU A 14 -6.61 35.79 6.29
N LYS A 15 -6.39 36.11 5.01
CA LYS A 15 -5.82 35.21 3.99
C LYS A 15 -4.35 34.84 4.29
N GLY A 16 -3.93 34.85 5.56
CA GLY A 16 -2.63 34.39 6.00
C GLY A 16 -2.54 32.87 5.95
N LEU A 17 -1.51 32.37 5.27
CA LEU A 17 -1.03 30.99 5.39
C LEU A 17 -0.62 30.77 6.84
N ILE A 18 -1.37 29.94 7.59
CA ILE A 18 -0.93 29.51 8.91
C ILE A 18 0.18 28.49 8.69
N ASN A 19 1.43 28.91 8.92
CA ASN A 19 2.58 28.00 8.87
C ASN A 19 2.64 27.21 10.17
N ILE A 20 1.94 26.08 10.21
CA ILE A 20 2.17 25.08 11.25
C ILE A 20 3.55 24.48 10.97
N ASN A 21 4.46 24.52 11.93
CA ASN A 21 5.81 23.99 11.76
C ASN A 21 5.78 22.44 11.72
N TYR A 22 5.42 21.88 10.57
CA TYR A 22 5.30 20.44 10.31
C TYR A 22 6.63 19.70 10.42
N ALA A 23 7.77 20.39 10.50
CA ALA A 23 9.08 19.77 10.75
C ALA A 23 9.19 19.23 12.19
N LYS A 24 8.39 19.76 13.12
CA LYS A 24 8.36 19.32 14.53
C LYS A 24 7.27 18.28 14.83
N LEU A 25 6.38 17.98 13.87
CA LEU A 25 5.29 17.02 14.06
C LEU A 25 5.72 15.64 13.54
N ASP A 26 6.18 14.79 14.45
CA ASP A 26 6.41 13.36 14.15
C ASP A 26 5.05 12.65 14.08
N GLY A 27 4.66 12.27 12.88
CA GLY A 27 3.33 11.73 12.61
C GLY A 27 3.24 11.09 11.23
N PHE A 28 2.20 10.28 11.03
CA PHE A 28 1.97 9.60 9.78
C PHE A 28 1.30 10.52 8.76
N LYS A 29 2.06 10.91 7.73
CA LYS A 29 1.62 11.77 6.63
C LYS A 29 1.07 10.96 5.45
N PHE A 30 -0.12 11.32 4.99
CA PHE A 30 -0.74 10.74 3.80
C PHE A 30 -1.71 11.70 3.11
N ASN A 31 -1.93 11.47 1.81
CA ASN A 31 -2.86 12.23 1.00
C ASN A 31 -4.21 11.47 0.96
N PRO A 32 -5.30 12.07 1.45
CA PRO A 32 -6.62 11.47 1.32
C PRO A 32 -7.08 11.51 -0.14
N LYS A 33 -7.92 10.54 -0.54
CA LYS A 33 -8.39 10.42 -1.93
C LYS A 33 -9.56 11.34 -2.27
N ASN A 34 -10.16 12.02 -1.28
CA ASN A 34 -11.31 12.92 -1.45
C ASN A 34 -12.46 12.31 -2.27
N GLN A 35 -12.73 11.01 -2.09
CA GLN A 35 -13.73 10.24 -2.85
C GLN A 35 -15.17 10.46 -2.38
N VAL A 36 -15.37 11.12 -1.24
CA VAL A 36 -16.69 11.46 -0.71
C VAL A 36 -16.94 12.90 -1.08
N GLU A 37 -18.04 13.17 -1.79
CA GLU A 37 -18.50 14.53 -2.03
C GLU A 37 -18.90 15.16 -0.69
N TYR A 38 -18.16 16.20 -0.31
CA TYR A 38 -18.50 17.06 0.80
C TYR A 38 -18.46 18.51 0.29
N GLU A 39 -19.39 19.33 0.76
CA GLU A 39 -19.40 20.74 0.38
C GLU A 39 -18.16 21.43 0.98
N GLY A 40 -17.18 21.75 0.12
CA GLY A 40 -16.24 22.85 0.35
C GLY A 40 -14.83 22.54 0.87
N ILE A 41 -14.45 21.31 1.24
CA ILE A 41 -13.12 21.06 1.87
C ILE A 41 -12.31 19.94 1.20
N MET A 42 -11.66 20.23 0.08
CA MET A 42 -10.65 19.31 -0.47
C MET A 42 -9.39 19.29 0.39
N VAL A 43 -9.07 18.13 0.97
CA VAL A 43 -7.87 17.95 1.80
C VAL A 43 -6.72 17.43 0.94
N ASN A 44 -5.60 18.17 0.90
CA ASN A 44 -4.41 17.76 0.14
C ASN A 44 -3.52 16.80 0.93
N GLU A 45 -3.35 17.03 2.23
CA GLU A 45 -2.49 16.26 3.11
C GLU A 45 -3.12 16.15 4.51
N MET A 46 -3.01 14.97 5.12
CA MET A 46 -3.42 14.70 6.49
C MET A 46 -2.24 14.11 7.27
N VAL A 47 -2.06 14.58 8.50
CA VAL A 47 -1.04 14.08 9.43
C VAL A 47 -1.73 13.52 10.66
N ILE A 48 -1.51 12.23 10.95
CA ILE A 48 -1.98 11.60 12.18
C ILE A 48 -0.82 11.56 13.18
N ILE A 49 -1.06 12.03 14.40
CA ILE A 49 -0.05 12.08 15.47
C ILE A 49 -0.28 10.95 16.50
N ASN A 50 -1.54 10.56 16.75
CA ASN A 50 -1.87 9.54 17.76
C ASN A 50 -1.33 8.16 17.34
N PRO A 51 -0.35 7.57 18.07
CA PRO A 51 0.30 6.31 17.69
C PRO A 51 -0.68 5.14 17.51
N SER A 52 -1.60 4.95 18.45
CA SER A 52 -2.59 3.86 18.38
C SER A 52 -3.54 4.03 17.19
N PHE A 53 -3.83 5.27 16.80
CA PHE A 53 -4.66 5.52 15.61
C PHE A 53 -3.86 5.29 14.31
N ILE A 54 -2.59 5.72 14.27
CA ILE A 54 -1.70 5.44 13.13
C ILE A 54 -1.62 3.93 12.89
N GLU A 55 -1.37 3.16 13.94
CA GLU A 55 -1.23 1.72 13.86
C GLU A 55 -2.49 1.05 13.31
N ASN A 56 -3.67 1.42 13.81
CA ASN A 56 -4.95 0.89 13.33
C ASN A 56 -5.23 1.24 11.87
N VAL A 57 -4.93 2.47 11.47
CA VAL A 57 -5.07 2.92 10.07
C VAL A 57 -4.12 2.14 9.17
N LEU A 58 -2.87 1.95 9.60
CA LEU A 58 -1.88 1.18 8.86
C LEU A 58 -2.26 -0.30 8.76
N LYS A 59 -2.64 -0.96 9.86
CA LYS A 59 -3.13 -2.35 9.89
C LYS A 59 -4.30 -2.55 8.92
N ARG A 60 -5.24 -1.60 8.86
CA ARG A 60 -6.36 -1.63 7.89
C ARG A 60 -5.88 -1.44 6.46
N LYS A 61 -4.96 -0.51 6.24
CA LYS A 61 -4.40 -0.19 4.91
C LYS A 61 -3.59 -1.35 4.34
N THR A 62 -2.74 -1.97 5.14
CA THR A 62 -1.91 -3.11 4.75
C THR A 62 -2.76 -4.34 4.47
N LYS A 63 -3.78 -4.60 5.30
CA LYS A 63 -4.75 -5.68 5.06
C LYS A 63 -5.43 -5.53 3.69
N LYS A 64 -6.05 -4.37 3.43
CA LYS A 64 -6.70 -4.10 2.13
C LYS A 64 -5.74 -4.22 0.96
N LYS A 65 -4.51 -3.71 1.10
CA LYS A 65 -3.53 -3.74 0.01
C LYS A 65 -3.07 -5.18 -0.29
N LEU A 66 -2.86 -5.99 0.75
CA LEU A 66 -2.48 -7.40 0.60
C LEU A 66 -3.62 -8.24 0.00
N GLU A 67 -4.87 -8.00 0.40
CA GLU A 67 -6.05 -8.61 -0.23
C GLU A 67 -6.15 -8.29 -1.72
N LEU A 68 -5.84 -7.05 -2.12
CA LEU A 68 -5.81 -6.67 -3.53
C LEU A 68 -4.72 -7.42 -4.31
N TYR A 69 -3.50 -7.53 -3.76
CA TYR A 69 -2.44 -8.33 -4.40
C TYR A 69 -2.83 -9.81 -4.51
N LEU A 70 -3.42 -10.39 -3.45
CA LEU A 70 -3.91 -11.77 -3.48
C LEU A 70 -4.93 -11.97 -4.59
N LYS A 71 -5.96 -11.12 -4.68
CA LYS A 71 -6.98 -11.21 -5.74
C LYS A 71 -6.37 -11.11 -7.13
N PHE A 72 -5.44 -10.19 -7.32
CA PHE A 72 -4.75 -10.00 -8.60
C PHE A 72 -3.88 -11.21 -8.97
N ILE A 73 -3.15 -11.78 -8.01
CA ILE A 73 -2.34 -12.98 -8.23
C ILE A 73 -3.24 -14.17 -8.55
N ILE A 74 -4.35 -14.35 -7.83
CA ILE A 74 -5.32 -15.41 -8.10
C ILE A 74 -5.89 -15.26 -9.52
N SER A 75 -6.31 -14.07 -9.94
CA SER A 75 -6.81 -13.87 -11.30
C SER A 75 -5.76 -14.20 -12.36
N LEU A 76 -4.48 -13.87 -12.12
CA LEU A 76 -3.40 -14.22 -13.04
C LEU A 76 -3.11 -15.74 -13.08
N ILE A 77 -3.39 -16.47 -12.00
CA ILE A 77 -3.17 -17.92 -11.92
C ILE A 77 -4.34 -18.67 -12.56
N ASP A 78 -5.57 -18.25 -12.29
CA ASP A 78 -6.78 -18.94 -12.75
C ASP A 78 -7.05 -18.68 -14.25
N ASP A 79 -6.70 -17.50 -14.77
CA ASP A 79 -6.89 -17.17 -16.18
C ASP A 79 -5.64 -17.54 -17.04
N GLU A 80 -5.40 -18.85 -17.21
CA GLU A 80 -4.27 -19.40 -18.01
C GLU A 80 -4.19 -18.88 -19.46
N SER A 81 -5.29 -18.34 -19.99
CA SER A 81 -5.41 -17.86 -21.38
C SER A 81 -5.10 -16.37 -21.56
N SER A 82 -4.92 -15.59 -20.49
CA SER A 82 -4.74 -14.13 -20.57
C SER A 82 -3.53 -13.58 -19.81
N ALA A 83 -2.97 -14.32 -18.86
CA ALA A 83 -1.83 -13.87 -18.09
C ALA A 83 -0.53 -13.97 -18.92
N THR A 84 0.04 -12.81 -19.28
CA THR A 84 1.32 -12.74 -19.99
C THR A 84 2.49 -12.78 -18.98
N SER A 85 3.65 -13.26 -19.41
CA SER A 85 4.92 -13.20 -18.64
C SER A 85 5.20 -11.77 -18.11
N ASP A 86 4.80 -10.75 -18.86
CA ASP A 86 4.93 -9.35 -18.48
C ASP A 86 4.00 -8.94 -17.32
N ASP A 87 2.75 -9.43 -17.30
CA ASP A 87 1.79 -9.13 -16.21
C ASP A 87 2.28 -9.69 -14.88
N LEU A 88 2.86 -10.90 -14.89
CA LEU A 88 3.46 -11.53 -13.71
C LEU A 88 4.67 -10.75 -13.20
N ARG A 89 5.50 -10.21 -14.12
CA ARG A 89 6.66 -9.37 -13.77
C ARG A 89 6.22 -8.02 -13.20
N GLU A 90 5.16 -7.41 -13.75
CA GLU A 90 4.60 -6.19 -13.19
C GLU A 90 4.05 -6.42 -11.79
N ALA A 91 3.32 -7.53 -11.59
CA ALA A 91 2.82 -7.95 -10.28
C ALA A 91 3.96 -8.07 -9.26
N LEU A 92 5.04 -8.75 -9.65
CA LEU A 92 6.22 -8.96 -8.82
C LEU A 92 6.91 -7.64 -8.45
N ASN A 93 7.14 -6.76 -9.43
CA ASN A 93 7.72 -5.44 -9.19
C ASN A 93 6.86 -4.59 -8.25
N GLY A 94 5.54 -4.64 -8.43
CA GLY A 94 4.58 -3.97 -7.57
C GLY A 94 4.63 -4.49 -6.12
N LEU A 95 4.78 -5.80 -5.94
CA LEU A 95 4.90 -6.45 -4.64
C LEU A 95 6.22 -6.08 -3.93
N VAL A 96 7.35 -6.11 -4.65
CA VAL A 96 8.67 -5.70 -4.14
C VAL A 96 8.65 -4.23 -3.70
N ARG A 97 8.05 -3.35 -4.51
CA ARG A 97 7.88 -1.94 -4.14
C ARG A 97 7.03 -1.80 -2.88
N TYR A 98 5.97 -2.59 -2.75
CA TYR A 98 5.13 -2.58 -1.55
C TYR A 98 5.89 -3.07 -0.31
N LYS A 99 6.70 -4.12 -0.42
CA LYS A 99 7.58 -4.61 0.66
C LYS A 99 8.50 -3.49 1.18
N SER A 100 9.16 -2.78 0.27
CA SER A 100 10.03 -1.64 0.61
C SER A 100 9.28 -0.53 1.35
N ILE A 101 8.02 -0.22 0.96
CA ILE A 101 7.19 0.76 1.67
C ILE A 101 6.90 0.29 3.10
N VAL A 102 6.57 -0.99 3.29
CA VAL A 102 6.30 -1.56 4.61
C VAL A 102 7.53 -1.47 5.50
N GLU A 103 8.69 -1.91 5.01
CA GLU A 103 9.96 -1.93 5.75
C GLU A 103 10.46 -0.54 6.12
N ASN A 104 10.31 0.44 5.23
CA ASN A 104 10.87 1.78 5.44
C ASN A 104 9.87 2.74 6.10
N LYS A 105 8.63 2.80 5.61
CA LYS A 105 7.64 3.79 6.05
C LYS A 105 6.79 3.31 7.21
N TYR A 106 6.41 2.04 7.23
CA TYR A 106 5.45 1.54 8.24
C TYR A 106 6.11 0.92 9.47
N ARG A 107 7.38 0.49 9.37
CA ARG A 107 8.15 -0.10 10.48
C ARG A 107 8.17 0.75 11.75
N ARG A 108 8.19 2.08 11.62
CA ARG A 108 8.19 3.00 12.77
C ARG A 108 6.87 3.04 13.56
N TYR A 109 5.79 2.51 12.99
CA TYR A 109 4.43 2.67 13.52
C TYR A 109 3.70 1.35 13.79
N LEU A 110 4.28 0.21 13.40
CA LEU A 110 3.67 -1.11 13.52
C LEU A 110 4.45 -1.95 14.52
N GLU A 111 3.73 -2.74 15.31
CA GLU A 111 4.32 -3.74 16.19
C GLU A 111 5.19 -4.74 15.41
N GLU A 112 6.32 -5.12 16.01
CA GLU A 112 7.29 -6.04 15.41
C GLU A 112 6.66 -7.40 15.03
N ARG A 113 5.81 -7.95 15.91
CA ARG A 113 5.09 -9.20 15.65
C ARG A 113 4.21 -9.10 14.40
N TYR A 114 3.49 -7.99 14.25
CA TYR A 114 2.63 -7.76 13.10
C TYR A 114 3.46 -7.58 11.82
N MET A 115 4.56 -6.83 11.90
CA MET A 115 5.50 -6.64 10.79
C MET A 115 6.08 -7.96 10.30
N ASN A 116 6.53 -8.82 11.20
CA ASN A 116 7.11 -10.11 10.84
C ASN A 116 6.09 -11.01 10.12
N VAL A 117 4.83 -11.03 10.59
CA VAL A 117 3.77 -11.78 9.92
C VAL A 117 3.44 -11.17 8.55
N LEU A 118 3.40 -9.84 8.44
CA LEU A 118 3.11 -9.16 7.18
C LEU A 118 4.20 -9.42 6.14
N LEU A 119 5.48 -9.33 6.52
CA LEU A 119 6.61 -9.59 5.64
C LEU A 119 6.64 -11.03 5.16
N LYS A 120 6.44 -12.01 6.06
CA LYS A 120 6.34 -13.44 5.68
C LYS A 120 5.23 -13.68 4.65
N LYS A 121 4.08 -13.02 4.78
CA LYS A 121 2.99 -13.13 3.82
C LYS A 121 3.36 -12.54 2.46
N ILE A 122 4.06 -11.40 2.45
CA ILE A 122 4.56 -10.79 1.21
C ILE A 122 5.60 -11.69 0.56
N ASP A 123 6.54 -12.23 1.33
CA ASP A 123 7.59 -13.13 0.83
C ASP A 123 7.01 -14.38 0.18
N LEU A 124 5.98 -14.96 0.78
CA LEU A 124 5.28 -16.12 0.23
C LEU A 124 4.66 -15.79 -1.15
N LEU A 125 3.98 -14.65 -1.27
CA LEU A 125 3.44 -14.20 -2.56
C LEU A 125 4.53 -13.91 -3.59
N GLU A 126 5.68 -13.38 -3.15
CA GLU A 126 6.83 -13.12 -4.00
C GLU A 126 7.41 -14.42 -4.57
N GLN A 127 7.51 -15.46 -3.75
CA GLN A 127 8.00 -16.79 -4.15
C GLN A 127 7.07 -17.45 -5.16
N GLU A 128 5.75 -17.42 -4.90
CA GLU A 128 4.75 -17.97 -5.83
C GLU A 128 4.84 -17.31 -7.21
N LEU A 129 4.93 -15.98 -7.26
CA LEU A 129 5.08 -15.25 -8.52
C LEU A 129 6.39 -15.61 -9.25
N LYS A 130 7.51 -15.71 -8.53
CA LYS A 130 8.80 -16.12 -9.12
C LYS A 130 8.76 -17.53 -9.70
N ASN A 131 8.16 -18.47 -8.97
CA ASN A 131 8.02 -19.85 -9.42
C ASN A 131 7.18 -19.93 -10.70
N LYS A 132 6.07 -19.19 -10.76
CA LYS A 132 5.22 -19.16 -11.95
C LYS A 132 5.95 -18.53 -13.15
N ILE A 133 6.68 -17.42 -12.96
CA ILE A 133 7.50 -16.82 -14.02
C ILE A 133 8.55 -17.80 -14.55
N LEU A 134 9.18 -18.58 -13.68
CA LEU A 134 10.13 -19.61 -14.09
C LEU A 134 9.45 -20.68 -14.96
N TYR A 135 8.29 -21.16 -14.53
CA TYR A 135 7.50 -22.14 -15.28
C TYR A 135 7.09 -21.64 -16.67
N TYR A 136 6.81 -20.34 -16.86
CA TYR A 136 6.52 -19.79 -18.20
C TYR A 136 7.76 -19.69 -19.11
N LYS A 137 8.97 -19.57 -18.55
CA LYS A 137 10.21 -19.48 -19.35
C LYS A 137 10.67 -20.84 -19.91
N GLU A 138 10.42 -21.92 -19.18
CA GLU A 138 10.79 -23.27 -19.62
C GLU A 138 10.13 -23.71 -20.94
N PRO A 139 8.81 -23.56 -21.17
CA PRO A 139 8.15 -23.94 -22.41
C PRO A 139 8.55 -23.06 -23.61
N GLU A 140 8.76 -21.75 -23.44
CA GLU A 140 9.28 -20.87 -24.52
C GLU A 140 10.66 -21.32 -25.02
N MET A 141 11.52 -21.80 -24.11
CA MET A 141 12.84 -22.33 -24.47
C MET A 141 12.79 -23.70 -25.14
N GLU A 142 11.75 -24.50 -24.94
CA GLU A 142 11.56 -25.76 -25.66
C GLU A 142 10.97 -25.57 -27.06
N GLU A 143 10.02 -24.64 -27.22
CA GLU A 143 9.43 -24.32 -28.54
C GLU A 143 10.45 -23.70 -29.50
N SER A 144 11.30 -22.79 -29.00
CA SER A 144 12.40 -22.19 -29.79
C SER A 144 13.49 -23.18 -30.18
N LYS A 145 13.65 -24.29 -29.44
CA LYS A 145 14.56 -25.40 -29.80
C LYS A 145 13.96 -26.34 -30.84
N LYS A 146 12.62 -26.45 -30.93
CA LYS A 146 11.93 -27.29 -31.93
C LYS A 146 11.79 -26.61 -33.30
N THR A 147 11.92 -25.29 -33.36
CA THR A 147 11.82 -24.48 -34.59
C THR A 147 13.18 -24.20 -35.26
N ARG A 148 14.28 -24.71 -34.71
CA ARG A 148 15.63 -24.69 -35.32
C ARG A 148 16.04 -26.10 -35.70
#